data_AF-A0A7C0ZNB1-F1
#
_entry.id   AF-A0A7C0ZNB1-F1
#
_cell.length_a   1.000
_cell.length_b   1.000
_cell.length_c   1.000
_cell.angle_alpha   90.00
_cell.angle_beta   90.00
_cell.angle_gamma   90.00
#
_symmetry.space_group_name_H-M   'P 1'
#
loop_
_entity.id
_entity.type
_entity.pdbx_description
1 polymer ?
#
loop_
_entity_poly.entity_id
_entity_poly.type
_entity_poly.pdbx_seq_one_letter_code
_entity_poly.pdbx_strand_id
1 'polypeptide(L)'
;MASKLITYAVFLGAIFGLFMGIVIIPIYDSCVVDFAMELTKRDLIRHNVPESEINTTLAVLKGELAAFKYWMPVAEMINLVIYGLIIGGIAHIFHYRVRLKEPAAISVAFLIVIGIYSLILYGVNVYYSGDFIPMLLKYVPLWYILLGVFGFFGLYIVLCSVRGPWERWFMGGPKHY
;
A
#
# COMPACT_ATOMS: atom_id res chain seq x y z
N MET A 1 7.01 23.33 13.95
CA MET A 1 7.86 22.85 12.83
C MET A 1 7.27 21.50 12.38
N ALA A 2 6.99 21.30 11.10
CA ALA A 2 6.46 20.02 10.62
C ALA A 2 7.51 18.91 10.81
N SER A 3 7.09 17.72 11.23
CA SER A 3 8.01 16.59 11.44
C SER A 3 8.55 16.08 10.11
N LYS A 4 9.88 16.14 9.92
CA LYS A 4 10.61 15.57 8.76
C LYS A 4 10.09 14.16 8.40
N LEU A 5 9.93 13.31 9.43
CA LEU A 5 9.48 11.92 9.28
C LEU A 5 8.08 11.83 8.67
N ILE A 6 7.15 12.70 9.08
CA ILE A 6 5.77 12.70 8.55
C ILE A 6 5.76 13.30 7.15
N THR A 7 6.41 14.45 6.97
CA THR A 7 6.44 15.16 5.68
C THR A 7 7.04 14.30 4.58
N TYR A 8 8.16 13.62 4.85
CA TYR A 8 8.82 12.79 3.83
C TYR A 8 8.02 11.53 3.54
N ALA A 9 7.38 10.93 4.54
CA ALA A 9 6.56 9.74 4.34
C ALA A 9 5.33 10.05 3.48
N VAL A 10 4.64 11.17 3.73
CA VAL A 10 3.48 11.60 2.94
C VAL A 10 3.88 11.95 1.51
N PHE A 11 4.94 12.76 1.34
CA PHE A 11 5.41 13.14 0.01
C PHE A 11 5.85 11.93 -0.81
N LEU A 12 6.65 11.05 -0.21
CA LEU A 12 7.07 9.82 -0.87
C LEU A 12 5.88 8.91 -1.14
N GLY A 13 4.90 8.85 -0.23
CA GLY A 13 3.67 8.09 -0.42
C GLY A 13 2.91 8.55 -1.66
N ALA A 14 2.81 9.86 -1.87
CA ALA A 14 2.17 10.41 -3.06
C ALA A 14 2.92 10.04 -4.35
N ILE A 15 4.23 10.31 -4.42
CA ILE A 15 5.01 10.04 -5.64
C ILE A 15 5.10 8.55 -5.93
N PHE A 16 5.42 7.76 -4.91
CA PHE A 16 5.59 6.32 -5.07
C PHE A 16 4.24 5.64 -5.38
N GLY A 17 3.14 6.14 -4.83
CA GLY A 17 1.80 5.66 -5.17
C GLY A 17 1.37 5.98 -6.59
N LEU A 18 1.67 7.19 -7.09
CA LEU A 18 1.49 7.48 -8.52
C LEU A 18 2.30 6.51 -9.39
N PHE A 19 3.55 6.26 -9.03
CA PHE A 19 4.40 5.30 -9.76
C PHE A 19 3.82 3.88 -9.73
N MET A 20 3.47 3.36 -8.55
CA MET A 20 2.88 2.03 -8.39
C MET A 20 1.54 1.87 -9.13
N GLY A 21 0.72 2.92 -9.13
CA GLY A 21 -0.55 2.92 -9.85
C GLY A 21 -0.41 3.07 -11.36
N ILE A 22 0.70 3.62 -11.87
CA ILE A 22 1.05 3.53 -13.30
C ILE A 22 1.54 2.11 -13.63
N VAL A 23 2.38 1.53 -12.78
CA VAL A 23 2.97 0.19 -12.98
C VAL A 23 1.90 -0.92 -13.00
N ILE A 24 0.77 -0.76 -12.32
CA ILE A 24 -0.31 -1.75 -12.32
C ILE A 24 -1.18 -1.71 -13.59
N ILE A 25 -1.25 -0.59 -14.32
CA ILE A 25 -2.14 -0.45 -15.50
C ILE A 25 -1.94 -1.58 -16.54
N PRO A 26 -0.71 -1.95 -16.93
CA PRO A 26 -0.48 -3.01 -17.92
C PRO A 26 -0.91 -4.40 -17.46
N ILE A 27 -0.97 -4.62 -16.14
CA ILE A 27 -1.33 -5.90 -15.53
C ILE A 27 -2.70 -5.86 -14.83
N TYR A 28 -3.46 -4.75 -14.96
CA TYR A 28 -4.67 -4.51 -14.20
C TYR A 28 -5.74 -5.58 -14.43
N ASP A 29 -5.93 -5.99 -15.68
CA ASP A 29 -6.97 -6.94 -16.04
C ASP A 29 -6.68 -8.32 -15.45
N SER A 30 -5.43 -8.81 -15.57
CA SER A 30 -5.02 -10.10 -15.00
C SER A 30 -4.83 -10.09 -13.49
N CYS A 31 -4.52 -8.93 -12.90
CA CYS A 31 -4.20 -8.80 -11.48
C CYS A 31 -5.41 -8.41 -10.63
N VAL A 32 -6.13 -7.35 -11.01
CA VAL A 32 -7.21 -6.76 -10.20
C VAL A 32 -8.55 -7.32 -10.62
N VAL A 33 -8.84 -7.33 -11.94
CA VAL A 33 -10.15 -7.77 -12.44
C VAL A 33 -10.35 -9.26 -12.16
N ASP A 34 -9.43 -10.10 -12.63
CA ASP A 34 -9.56 -11.55 -12.45
C ASP A 34 -9.55 -11.97 -10.96
N PHE A 35 -8.74 -11.30 -10.14
CA PHE A 35 -8.72 -11.53 -8.69
C PHE A 35 -10.06 -11.17 -8.04
N ALA A 36 -10.58 -9.97 -8.30
CA ALA A 36 -11.84 -9.52 -7.73
C ALA A 36 -13.00 -10.41 -8.18
N MET A 37 -13.03 -10.81 -9.45
CA MET A 37 -14.05 -11.70 -10.00
C MET A 37 -14.03 -13.08 -9.32
N GLU A 38 -12.85 -13.70 -9.18
CA GLU A 38 -12.72 -14.99 -8.49
C GLU A 38 -13.09 -14.87 -7.01
N LEU A 39 -12.62 -13.82 -6.32
CA LEU A 39 -12.89 -13.59 -4.92
C LEU A 39 -14.40 -13.41 -4.66
N THR A 40 -15.05 -12.51 -5.42
CA THR A 40 -16.49 -12.27 -5.31
C THR A 40 -17.29 -13.52 -5.66
N LYS A 41 -16.91 -14.26 -6.72
CA LYS A 41 -17.59 -15.50 -7.08
C LYS A 41 -17.55 -16.51 -5.93
N ARG A 42 -16.39 -16.73 -5.31
CA ARG A 42 -16.26 -17.67 -4.19
C ARG A 42 -17.06 -17.22 -2.97
N ASP A 43 -17.06 -15.93 -2.68
CA ASP A 43 -17.82 -15.38 -1.56
C ASP A 43 -19.33 -15.57 -1.76
N LEU A 44 -19.85 -15.32 -2.97
CA LEU A 44 -21.25 -15.53 -3.30
C LEU A 44 -21.66 -17.01 -3.27
N ILE A 45 -20.81 -17.91 -3.79
CA ILE A 45 -21.05 -19.36 -3.73
C ILE A 45 -21.11 -19.83 -2.28
N ARG A 46 -20.21 -19.35 -1.42
CA ARG A 46 -20.19 -19.70 0.00
C ARG A 46 -21.47 -19.28 0.73
N HIS A 47 -22.09 -18.18 0.29
CA HIS A 47 -23.37 -17.70 0.84
C HIS A 47 -24.60 -18.31 0.14
N ASN A 48 -24.43 -19.33 -0.70
CA ASN A 48 -25.50 -20.02 -1.43
C ASN A 48 -26.35 -19.09 -2.32
N VAL A 49 -25.71 -18.07 -2.89
CA VAL A 49 -26.38 -17.17 -3.85
C VAL A 49 -26.70 -17.94 -5.15
N PRO A 50 -27.91 -17.78 -5.74
CA PRO A 50 -28.26 -18.43 -6.99
C PRO A 50 -27.33 -18.06 -8.15
N GLU A 51 -27.04 -19.02 -9.03
CA GLU A 51 -26.12 -18.83 -10.16
C GLU A 51 -26.52 -17.67 -11.09
N SER A 52 -27.83 -17.46 -11.28
CA SER A 52 -28.35 -16.33 -12.06
C SER A 52 -27.99 -14.97 -11.46
N GLU A 53 -28.02 -14.86 -10.13
CA GLU A 53 -27.64 -13.64 -9.42
C GLU A 53 -26.13 -13.45 -9.43
N ILE A 54 -25.36 -14.53 -9.23
CA ILE A 54 -23.89 -14.51 -9.32
C ILE A 54 -23.45 -13.96 -10.68
N ASN A 55 -23.98 -14.50 -11.77
CA ASN A 55 -23.60 -14.08 -13.12
C ASN A 55 -23.93 -12.60 -13.36
N THR A 56 -25.07 -12.13 -12.84
CA THR A 56 -25.47 -10.72 -12.92
C THR A 56 -24.51 -9.83 -12.13
N THR A 57 -24.20 -10.18 -10.87
CA THR A 57 -23.27 -9.41 -10.03
C THR A 57 -21.87 -9.34 -10.63
N LEU A 58 -21.37 -10.47 -11.16
CA LEU A 58 -20.05 -10.53 -11.80
C LEU A 58 -19.99 -9.69 -13.09
N ALA A 59 -21.07 -9.67 -13.87
CA ALA A 59 -21.14 -8.82 -15.07
C ALA A 59 -21.09 -7.32 -14.71
N VAL A 60 -21.83 -6.90 -13.67
CA VAL A 60 -21.80 -5.52 -13.16
C VAL A 60 -20.42 -5.17 -12.63
N LEU A 61 -19.85 -6.02 -11.77
CA LEU A 61 -18.52 -5.81 -11.19
C LEU A 61 -17.45 -5.64 -12.27
N LYS A 62 -17.47 -6.47 -13.32
CA LYS A 62 -16.54 -6.36 -14.44
C LYS A 62 -16.65 -5.01 -15.16
N GLY A 63 -17.88 -4.52 -15.37
CA GLY A 63 -18.12 -3.20 -15.98
C GLY A 63 -17.56 -2.07 -15.12
N GLU A 64 -17.80 -2.10 -13.81
CA GLU A 64 -17.27 -1.11 -12.86
C GLU A 64 -15.74 -1.12 -12.85
N LEU A 65 -15.12 -2.29 -12.70
CA LEU A 65 -13.66 -2.41 -12.65
C LEU A 65 -12.98 -1.90 -13.94
N ALA A 66 -13.59 -2.10 -15.10
CA ALA A 66 -13.07 -1.56 -16.36
C ALA A 66 -12.98 -0.02 -16.34
N ALA A 67 -13.93 0.66 -15.68
CA ALA A 67 -13.90 2.11 -15.53
C ALA A 67 -12.82 2.59 -14.53
N PHE A 68 -12.48 1.75 -13.54
CA PHE A 68 -11.49 2.10 -12.50
C PHE A 68 -10.03 1.95 -12.93
N LYS A 69 -9.72 1.23 -14.02
CA LYS A 69 -8.34 0.98 -14.48
C LYS A 69 -7.47 2.24 -14.54
N TYR A 70 -7.99 3.33 -15.09
CA TYR A 70 -7.24 4.60 -15.24
C TYR A 70 -7.23 5.46 -13.98
N TRP A 71 -8.02 5.11 -12.96
CA TRP A 71 -8.00 5.73 -11.65
C TRP A 71 -6.97 5.10 -10.70
N MET A 72 -6.37 3.98 -11.08
CA MET A 72 -5.35 3.29 -10.26
C MET A 72 -4.18 4.18 -9.82
N PRO A 73 -3.60 5.07 -10.65
CA PRO A 73 -2.59 6.03 -10.19
C PRO A 73 -3.06 6.87 -9.00
N VAL A 74 -4.30 7.37 -9.05
CA VAL A 74 -4.87 8.21 -7.99
C VAL A 74 -5.21 7.37 -6.76
N ALA A 75 -5.77 6.17 -6.94
CA ALA A 75 -6.10 5.26 -5.85
C ALA A 75 -4.83 4.83 -5.08
N GLU A 76 -3.79 4.41 -5.78
CA GLU A 76 -2.51 4.03 -5.19
C GLU A 76 -1.80 5.22 -4.52
N MET A 77 -1.86 6.42 -5.11
CA MET A 77 -1.37 7.66 -4.49
C MET A 77 -2.04 7.90 -3.14
N ILE A 78 -3.37 7.84 -3.08
CA ILE A 78 -4.12 8.07 -1.83
C ILE A 78 -3.76 6.98 -0.80
N ASN A 79 -3.75 5.71 -1.20
CA ASN A 79 -3.39 4.60 -0.32
C ASN A 79 -1.99 4.78 0.29
N LEU A 80 -0.98 5.07 -0.53
CA LEU A 80 0.39 5.24 -0.05
C LEU A 80 0.61 6.55 0.71
N VAL A 81 -0.18 7.60 0.49
CA VAL A 81 -0.23 8.78 1.37
C VAL A 81 -0.74 8.41 2.76
N ILE A 82 -1.81 7.61 2.85
CA ILE A 82 -2.36 7.14 4.13
C ILE A 82 -1.33 6.26 4.85
N TYR A 83 -0.73 5.30 4.15
CA TYR A 83 0.34 4.47 4.74
C TYR A 83 1.54 5.31 5.17
N GLY A 84 1.95 6.29 4.36
CA GLY A 84 3.00 7.23 4.69
C GLY A 84 2.69 8.02 5.96
N LEU A 85 1.45 8.50 6.12
CA LEU A 85 1.03 9.21 7.32
C LEU A 85 1.10 8.32 8.57
N ILE A 86 0.63 7.07 8.48
CA ILE A 86 0.68 6.10 9.58
C ILE A 86 2.13 5.78 9.96
N ILE A 87 2.95 5.38 8.98
CA ILE A 87 4.36 5.02 9.19
C ILE A 87 5.13 6.23 9.74
N GLY A 88 4.97 7.41 9.12
CA GLY A 88 5.63 8.64 9.55
C GLY A 88 5.20 9.10 10.94
N GLY A 89 3.92 8.92 11.29
CA GLY A 89 3.38 9.22 12.61
C GLY A 89 3.97 8.30 13.69
N ILE A 90 4.01 6.99 13.43
CA ILE A 90 4.63 6.02 14.34
C ILE A 90 6.13 6.30 14.47
N ALA A 91 6.84 6.51 13.35
CA ALA A 91 8.26 6.84 13.35
C ALA A 91 8.54 8.12 14.15
N HIS A 92 7.69 9.15 14.02
CA HIS A 92 7.79 10.37 14.82
C HIS A 92 7.69 10.09 16.32
N ILE A 93 6.75 9.25 16.75
CA ILE A 93 6.61 8.85 18.16
C ILE A 93 7.90 8.15 18.62
N PHE A 94 8.41 7.17 17.89
CA PHE A 94 9.63 6.45 18.26
C PHE A 94 10.88 7.33 18.28
N HIS A 95 10.99 8.27 17.33
CA HIS A 95 12.13 9.17 17.27
C HIS A 95 12.12 10.18 18.42
N TYR A 96 11.00 10.84 18.67
CA TYR A 96 10.95 11.95 19.63
C TYR A 96 10.58 11.53 21.06
N ARG A 97 9.75 10.50 21.23
CA ARG A 97 9.34 10.01 22.57
C ARG A 97 10.24 8.90 23.07
N VAL A 98 10.59 7.94 22.22
CA VAL A 98 11.45 6.80 22.57
C VAL A 98 12.93 7.09 22.32
N ARG A 99 13.25 8.23 21.67
CA ARG A 99 14.62 8.70 21.40
C ARG A 99 15.44 7.74 20.52
N LEU A 100 14.77 6.97 19.66
CA LEU A 100 15.44 6.14 18.66
C LEU A 100 16.05 7.02 17.57
N LYS A 101 17.21 6.63 17.02
CA LYS A 101 17.77 7.27 15.82
C LYS A 101 16.79 7.10 14.64
N GLU A 102 16.76 8.06 13.71
CA GLU A 102 15.80 8.07 12.58
C GLU A 102 15.72 6.72 11.83
N PRO A 103 16.82 6.06 11.41
CA PRO A 103 16.73 4.78 10.70
C PRO A 103 16.06 3.68 11.54
N ALA A 104 16.35 3.64 12.85
CA ALA A 104 15.78 2.67 13.77
C ALA A 104 14.29 2.95 14.02
N ALA A 105 13.91 4.22 14.23
CA ALA A 105 12.53 4.63 14.41
C ALA A 105 11.66 4.27 13.19
N ILE A 106 12.18 4.51 11.98
CA ILE A 106 11.49 4.18 10.72
C ILE A 106 11.37 2.66 10.56
N SER A 107 12.44 1.92 10.83
CA SER A 107 12.43 0.45 10.73
C SER A 107 11.40 -0.16 11.69
N VAL A 108 11.35 0.30 12.94
CA VAL A 108 10.35 -0.16 13.91
C VAL A 108 8.93 0.20 13.47
N ALA A 109 8.71 1.43 13.00
CA ALA A 109 7.40 1.84 12.50
C ALA A 109 6.92 0.97 11.33
N PHE A 110 7.81 0.69 10.38
CA PHE A 110 7.52 -0.18 9.25
C PHE A 110 7.24 -1.62 9.68
N LEU A 111 8.03 -2.18 10.60
CA LEU A 111 7.82 -3.53 11.16
C LEU A 111 6.49 -3.66 11.91
N ILE A 112 6.04 -2.60 12.59
CA ILE A 112 4.72 -2.58 13.23
C ILE A 112 3.62 -2.61 12.17
N VAL A 113 3.72 -1.74 11.15
CA VAL A 113 2.69 -1.65 10.10
C VAL A 113 2.62 -2.94 9.29
N ILE A 114 3.74 -3.53 8.89
CA ILE A 114 3.77 -4.80 8.16
C ILE A 114 3.25 -5.97 9.02
N GLY A 115 3.53 -5.95 10.32
CA GLY A 115 3.01 -6.92 11.28
C GLY A 115 1.49 -6.86 11.39
N ILE A 116 0.93 -5.66 11.54
CA ILE A 116 -0.53 -5.44 11.54
C ILE A 116 -1.14 -5.90 10.22
N TYR A 117 -0.54 -5.52 9.09
CA TYR A 117 -1.03 -5.92 7.77
C TYR A 117 -1.01 -7.45 7.58
N SER A 118 0.03 -8.11 8.07
CA SER A 118 0.18 -9.56 8.04
C SER A 118 -0.88 -10.26 8.91
N LEU A 119 -1.24 -9.69 10.06
CA LEU A 119 -2.35 -10.19 10.89
C LEU A 119 -3.70 -10.05 10.19
N ILE A 120 -3.94 -8.94 9.50
CA ILE A 120 -5.16 -8.74 8.69
C ILE A 120 -5.22 -9.79 7.58
N LEU A 121 -4.14 -9.94 6.80
CA LEU A 121 -4.06 -10.96 5.74
C LEU A 121 -4.26 -12.37 6.28
N TYR A 122 -3.69 -12.69 7.44
CA TYR A 122 -3.91 -13.96 8.11
C TYR A 122 -5.39 -14.16 8.47
N GLY A 123 -6.04 -13.15 9.05
CA GLY A 123 -7.47 -13.19 9.38
C GLY A 123 -8.36 -13.42 8.14
N VAL A 124 -8.08 -12.72 7.04
CA VAL A 124 -8.78 -12.92 5.77
C VAL A 124 -8.52 -14.33 5.22
N ASN A 125 -7.28 -14.82 5.31
CA ASN A 125 -6.95 -16.17 4.88
C ASN A 125 -7.67 -17.24 5.68
N VAL A 126 -7.76 -17.09 7.00
CA VAL A 126 -8.55 -17.98 7.86
C VAL A 126 -10.03 -17.90 7.50
N TYR A 127 -10.57 -16.70 7.25
CA TYR A 127 -11.95 -16.54 6.82
C TYR A 127 -12.22 -17.35 5.55
N TYR A 128 -11.35 -17.28 4.55
CA TYR A 128 -11.44 -18.07 3.30
C TYR A 128 -10.83 -19.48 3.41
N SER A 129 -10.80 -20.09 4.60
CA SER A 129 -10.35 -21.48 4.82
C SER A 129 -8.95 -21.80 4.28
N GLY A 130 -8.07 -20.81 4.19
CA GLY A 130 -6.71 -20.94 3.69
C GLY A 130 -6.51 -20.61 2.20
N ASP A 131 -7.58 -20.35 1.45
CA ASP A 131 -7.51 -20.19 -0.01
C ASP A 131 -7.15 -18.77 -0.47
N PHE A 132 -7.27 -17.77 0.42
CA PHE A 132 -7.09 -16.36 0.03
C PHE A 132 -5.66 -16.06 -0.41
N ILE A 133 -4.65 -16.48 0.37
CA ILE A 133 -3.24 -16.20 0.03
C ILE A 133 -2.84 -16.88 -1.28
N PRO A 134 -3.13 -18.19 -1.51
CA PRO A 134 -2.90 -18.82 -2.81
C PRO A 134 -3.61 -18.10 -3.96
N MET A 135 -4.85 -17.65 -3.75
CA MET A 135 -5.60 -16.89 -4.76
C MET A 135 -4.94 -15.53 -5.04
N LEU A 136 -4.58 -14.78 -3.99
CA LEU A 136 -3.89 -13.50 -4.12
C LEU A 136 -2.59 -13.67 -4.92
N LEU A 137 -1.76 -14.66 -4.57
CA LEU A 137 -0.48 -14.90 -5.23
C LEU A 137 -0.61 -15.48 -6.65
N LYS A 138 -1.78 -16.04 -7.00
CA LYS A 138 -2.09 -16.49 -8.37
C LYS A 138 -2.27 -15.31 -9.32
N TYR A 139 -2.87 -14.22 -8.85
CA TYR A 139 -3.24 -13.07 -9.71
C TYR A 139 -2.32 -11.87 -9.50
N VAL A 140 -1.92 -11.59 -8.26
CA VAL A 140 -1.07 -10.46 -7.90
C VAL A 140 0.40 -10.88 -7.95
N PRO A 141 1.21 -10.34 -8.86
CA PRO A 141 2.60 -10.74 -8.98
C PRO A 141 3.38 -10.39 -7.70
N LEU A 142 4.15 -11.34 -7.19
CA LEU A 142 4.94 -11.14 -5.97
C LEU A 142 5.90 -9.95 -6.11
N TRP A 143 6.48 -9.73 -7.29
CA TRP A 143 7.37 -8.59 -7.53
C TRP A 143 6.65 -7.24 -7.33
N TYR A 144 5.37 -7.13 -7.66
CA TYR A 144 4.59 -5.90 -7.51
C TYR A 144 4.36 -5.60 -6.02
N ILE A 145 4.01 -6.64 -5.25
CA ILE A 145 3.86 -6.56 -3.79
C ILE A 145 5.19 -6.13 -3.14
N LEU A 146 6.28 -6.82 -3.49
CA LEU A 146 7.61 -6.53 -2.95
C LEU A 146 8.11 -5.14 -3.31
N LEU A 147 7.87 -4.69 -4.54
CA LEU A 147 8.22 -3.35 -5.00
C LEU A 147 7.46 -2.28 -4.20
N GLY A 148 6.15 -2.48 -3.99
CA GLY A 148 5.32 -1.60 -3.16
C GLY A 148 5.86 -1.46 -1.74
N VAL A 149 6.10 -2.60 -1.10
CA VAL A 149 6.49 -2.69 0.31
C VAL A 149 7.93 -2.22 0.55
N PHE A 150 8.90 -2.79 -0.16
CA PHE A 150 10.32 -2.52 0.07
C PHE A 150 10.83 -1.29 -0.69
N GLY A 151 10.25 -0.97 -1.85
CA GLY A 151 10.62 0.22 -2.61
C GLY A 151 10.27 1.51 -1.86
N PHE A 152 9.04 1.61 -1.35
CA PHE A 152 8.63 2.73 -0.50
C PHE A 152 9.54 2.83 0.75
N PHE A 153 9.71 1.73 1.47
CA PHE A 153 10.50 1.71 2.70
C PHE A 153 11.96 2.10 2.48
N GLY A 154 12.62 1.53 1.46
CA GLY A 154 14.02 1.81 1.15
C GLY A 154 14.24 3.29 0.84
N LEU A 155 13.40 3.87 -0.01
CA LEU A 155 13.46 5.29 -0.34
C LEU A 155 13.19 6.17 0.88
N TYR A 156 12.21 5.79 1.71
CA TYR A 156 11.84 6.54 2.91
C TYR A 156 12.99 6.58 3.92
N ILE A 157 13.65 5.44 4.16
CA ILE A 157 14.83 5.37 5.02
C ILE A 157 15.94 6.27 4.50
N VAL A 158 16.25 6.20 3.20
CA VAL A 158 17.35 6.99 2.61
C VAL A 158 17.07 8.48 2.76
N LEU A 159 15.87 8.93 2.40
CA LEU A 159 15.49 10.35 2.48
C LEU A 159 15.55 10.89 3.91
N CYS A 160 15.15 10.10 4.89
CA CYS A 160 15.20 10.52 6.28
C CYS A 160 16.63 10.47 6.84
N SER A 161 17.39 9.42 6.55
CA SER A 161 18.67 9.14 7.22
C SER A 161 19.87 9.86 6.61
N VAL A 162 19.80 10.22 5.33
CA VAL A 162 20.90 10.86 4.60
C VAL A 162 20.59 12.34 4.43
N ARG A 163 21.54 13.21 4.77
CA ARG A 163 21.45 14.63 4.44
C ARG A 163 21.59 14.80 2.93
N GLY A 164 20.63 15.46 2.31
CA GLY A 164 20.62 15.62 0.86
C GLY A 164 19.99 16.94 0.41
N PRO A 165 20.06 17.23 -0.90
CA PRO A 165 19.51 18.47 -1.48
C PRO A 165 18.01 18.62 -1.22
N TRP A 166 17.29 17.51 -1.04
CA TRP A 166 15.86 17.49 -0.70
C TRP A 166 15.54 18.16 0.64
N GLU A 167 16.46 18.21 1.61
CA GLU A 167 16.20 18.88 2.89
C GLU A 167 15.85 20.36 2.70
N ARG A 168 16.44 21.02 1.68
CA ARG A 168 16.15 22.41 1.35
C ARG A 168 14.73 22.60 0.81
N TRP A 169 14.23 21.63 0.04
CA TRP A 169 12.93 21.71 -0.61
C TRP A 169 11.77 21.49 0.36
N PHE A 170 11.96 20.69 1.41
CA PHE A 170 10.88 20.30 2.32
C PHE A 170 10.92 20.95 3.70
N MET A 171 12.10 21.36 4.19
CA MET A 171 12.23 21.90 5.56
C MET A 171 12.47 23.41 5.63
N GLY A 172 12.41 24.12 4.50
CA GLY A 172 12.34 25.58 4.50
C GLY A 172 13.62 26.30 4.94
N GLY A 173 14.79 25.81 4.53
CA GLY A 173 15.98 26.66 4.34
C GLY A 173 17.31 26.12 4.87
N PRO A 174 18.44 26.75 4.50
CA PRO A 174 19.64 26.69 5.31
C PRO A 174 19.42 27.53 6.57
N LYS A 175 19.65 26.95 7.76
CA LYS A 175 20.04 27.73 8.93
C LYS A 175 21.56 27.67 8.99
N HIS A 176 22.17 28.84 8.83
CA HIS A 176 23.60 29.11 8.78
C HIS A 176 24.48 28.15 9.62
N TYR A 177 25.61 27.75 9.03
CA TYR A 177 26.81 27.37 9.78
C TYR A 177 27.36 28.58 10.53
#